data_AF-A0A2K0UGW2-F1
#
_entry.id   AF-A0A2K0UGW2-F1
#
_cell.length_a   1.000
_cell.length_b   1.000
_cell.length_c   1.000
_cell.angle_alpha   90.00
_cell.angle_beta   90.00
_cell.angle_gamma   90.00
#
_symmetry.space_group_name_H-M   'P 1'
#
loop_
_entity.id
_entity.type
_entity.pdbx_description
1 polymer ?
#
loop_
_entity_poly.entity_id
_entity_poly.type
_entity_poly.pdbx_seq_one_letter_code
_entity_poly.pdbx_strand_id
1 'polypeptide(L)'
;MLYTRASMSAARCCRLVQMLALDKLDIVNDNGTATLVPPTDWTELEERRRVFWVAFSIDAQGSIATGWPSLIHAEDIMTRLPASEEAFASGQEEQTPYLDEALRGAPYGGFSASLILNHILTAIMSHVHLIKPSDHPEDVMNGTFWNRHRRLDNQLSCLFMFMPDRFRLPDNLRDPLATYINLNFHASVICLHHVALETIEKNQLDDSLRKDSLCLLKNAAEEIVSIVKMTSHRSSLFVRALRYPSAYLDYSVN
;
A
#
# COMPACT_ATOMS: atom_id res chain seq x y z
N MET A 1 -20.77 12.43 8.91
CA MET A 1 -21.64 11.26 9.20
C MET A 1 -21.46 10.07 8.25
N LEU A 2 -21.12 10.26 6.96
CA LEU A 2 -20.91 9.11 6.04
C LEU A 2 -19.63 8.31 6.37
N TYR A 3 -18.51 9.00 6.63
CA TYR A 3 -17.24 8.35 6.97
C TYR A 3 -17.33 7.46 8.21
N THR A 4 -17.97 7.92 9.29
CA THR A 4 -18.16 7.15 10.52
C THR A 4 -18.91 5.82 10.31
N ARG A 5 -19.91 5.78 9.41
CA ARG A 5 -20.61 4.53 9.11
C ARG A 5 -19.72 3.56 8.33
N ALA A 6 -19.03 4.06 7.31
CA ALA A 6 -18.10 3.27 6.51
C ALA A 6 -16.98 2.69 7.38
N SER A 7 -16.38 3.49 8.26
CA SER A 7 -15.32 3.05 9.17
C SER A 7 -15.80 1.99 10.16
N MET A 8 -17.02 2.12 10.71
CA MET A 8 -17.56 1.07 11.60
C MET A 8 -17.80 -0.25 10.87
N SER A 9 -18.24 -0.20 9.60
CA SER A 9 -18.36 -1.40 8.77
C SER A 9 -17.00 -2.01 8.44
N ALA A 10 -16.01 -1.19 8.08
CA ALA A 10 -14.63 -1.62 7.86
C ALA A 10 -14.04 -2.29 9.11
N ALA A 11 -14.23 -1.69 10.29
CA ALA A 11 -13.76 -2.25 11.55
C ALA A 11 -14.39 -3.62 11.87
N ARG A 12 -15.68 -3.78 11.60
CA ARG A 12 -16.35 -5.10 11.71
C ARG A 12 -15.75 -6.10 10.73
N CYS A 13 -15.50 -5.70 9.48
CA CYS A 13 -14.86 -6.55 8.48
C CYS A 13 -13.46 -7.01 8.94
N CYS A 14 -12.60 -6.09 9.39
CA CYS A 14 -11.29 -6.39 9.94
C CYS A 14 -11.37 -7.40 11.09
N ARG A 15 -12.32 -7.19 12.00
CA ARG A 15 -12.49 -8.10 13.13
C ARG A 15 -12.95 -9.49 12.69
N LEU A 16 -13.83 -9.58 11.70
CA LEU A 16 -14.29 -10.87 11.16
C LEU A 16 -13.14 -11.64 10.53
N VAL A 17 -12.33 -11.02 9.66
CA VAL A 17 -11.22 -11.74 9.01
C VAL A 17 -10.16 -12.23 10.01
N GLN A 18 -9.92 -11.47 11.10
CA GLN A 18 -9.06 -11.89 12.21
C GLN A 18 -9.67 -13.05 13.01
N MET A 19 -10.98 -13.00 13.31
CA MET A 19 -11.68 -14.09 14.00
C MET A 19 -11.69 -15.39 13.17
N LEU A 20 -11.70 -15.25 11.84
CA LEU A 20 -11.59 -16.35 10.90
C LEU A 20 -10.15 -16.81 10.64
N ALA A 21 -9.16 -16.16 11.27
CA ALA A 21 -7.72 -16.39 11.10
C ALA A 21 -7.24 -16.30 9.62
N LEU A 22 -7.88 -15.45 8.81
CA LEU A 22 -7.51 -15.30 7.39
C LEU A 22 -6.18 -14.56 7.20
N ASP A 23 -5.69 -13.91 8.26
CA ASP A 23 -4.34 -13.32 8.35
C ASP A 23 -3.24 -14.38 8.52
N LYS A 24 -3.58 -15.65 8.70
CA LYS A 24 -2.64 -16.74 9.07
C LYS A 24 -2.77 -18.00 8.21
N LEU A 25 -3.18 -17.85 6.96
CA LEU A 25 -3.53 -18.97 6.08
C LEU A 25 -2.33 -19.83 5.65
N ASP A 26 -1.11 -19.28 5.65
CA ASP A 26 0.08 -19.93 5.11
C ASP A 26 1.05 -20.43 6.20
N ILE A 27 0.60 -20.50 7.46
CA ILE A 27 1.38 -21.07 8.56
C ILE A 27 1.39 -22.59 8.45
N VAL A 28 2.59 -23.14 8.27
CA VAL A 28 2.84 -24.57 8.47
C VAL A 28 2.73 -24.84 9.98
N ASN A 29 1.59 -25.39 10.44
CA ASN A 29 1.29 -25.91 11.79
C ASN A 29 0.23 -25.19 12.67
N ASP A 30 -0.74 -24.43 12.14
CA ASP A 30 -1.83 -23.88 12.99
C ASP A 30 -3.05 -24.83 13.09
N ASN A 31 -2.99 -25.78 14.03
CA ASN A 31 -4.15 -26.62 14.40
C ASN A 31 -5.02 -25.98 15.50
N GLY A 32 -4.76 -24.73 15.91
CA GLY A 32 -5.27 -24.21 17.18
C GLY A 32 -6.26 -23.04 17.10
N THR A 33 -6.23 -22.22 16.05
CA THR A 33 -6.99 -20.95 16.06
C THR A 33 -7.97 -20.73 14.91
N ALA A 34 -7.92 -21.53 13.85
CA ALA A 34 -8.80 -21.38 12.70
C ALA A 34 -10.24 -21.82 13.04
N THR A 35 -11.19 -20.88 12.97
CA THR A 35 -12.63 -21.20 13.08
C THR A 35 -13.19 -21.86 11.81
N LEU A 36 -12.47 -21.76 10.70
CA LEU A 36 -12.83 -22.41 9.44
C LEU A 36 -12.18 -23.78 9.33
N VAL A 37 -12.88 -24.71 8.69
CA VAL A 37 -12.27 -25.98 8.25
C VAL A 37 -11.15 -25.69 7.24
N PRO A 38 -10.15 -26.58 7.09
CA PRO A 38 -9.13 -26.46 6.06
C PRO A 38 -9.75 -26.25 4.68
N PRO A 39 -9.13 -25.44 3.80
CA PRO A 39 -9.62 -25.26 2.43
C PRO A 39 -9.62 -26.60 1.69
N THR A 40 -10.64 -26.83 0.87
CA THR A 40 -10.83 -28.07 0.11
C THR A 40 -9.87 -28.19 -1.06
N ASP A 41 -9.53 -27.08 -1.69
CA ASP A 41 -8.56 -26.99 -2.78
C ASP A 41 -7.80 -25.65 -2.75
N TRP A 42 -6.88 -25.50 -3.71
CA TRP A 42 -6.11 -24.26 -3.87
C TRP A 42 -7.00 -23.06 -4.18
N THR A 43 -8.09 -23.23 -4.93
CA THR A 43 -9.00 -22.16 -5.30
C THR A 43 -9.67 -21.56 -4.06
N GLU A 44 -10.21 -22.41 -3.17
CA GLU A 44 -10.81 -21.95 -1.92
C GLU A 44 -9.78 -21.28 -1.00
N LEU A 45 -8.55 -21.81 -0.95
CA LEU A 45 -7.46 -21.14 -0.22
C LEU A 45 -7.19 -19.74 -0.77
N GLU A 46 -7.12 -19.60 -2.09
CA GLU A 46 -6.86 -18.32 -2.75
C GLU A 46 -8.03 -17.33 -2.59
N GLU A 47 -9.28 -17.81 -2.62
CA GLU A 47 -10.45 -16.99 -2.28
C GLU A 47 -10.33 -16.41 -0.85
N ARG A 48 -9.94 -17.25 0.12
CA ARG A 48 -9.72 -16.81 1.51
C ARG A 48 -8.58 -15.79 1.62
N ARG A 49 -7.47 -15.98 0.89
CA ARG A 49 -6.38 -14.99 0.83
C ARG A 49 -6.88 -13.66 0.27
N ARG A 50 -7.61 -13.69 -0.84
CA ARG A 50 -8.17 -12.48 -1.48
C ARG A 50 -9.14 -11.75 -0.56
N VAL A 51 -10.03 -12.45 0.15
CA VAL A 51 -10.94 -11.86 1.14
C VAL A 51 -10.16 -11.10 2.23
N PHE A 52 -9.12 -11.71 2.78
CA PHE A 52 -8.26 -11.06 3.76
C PHE A 52 -7.60 -9.80 3.20
N TRP A 53 -6.98 -9.89 2.03
CA TRP A 53 -6.26 -8.77 1.43
C TRP A 53 -7.18 -7.62 0.97
N VAL A 54 -8.42 -7.92 0.58
CA VAL A 54 -9.46 -6.89 0.36
C VAL A 54 -9.79 -6.17 1.66
N ALA A 55 -9.96 -6.90 2.77
CA ALA A 55 -10.20 -6.29 4.09
C ALA A 55 -9.02 -5.40 4.53
N PHE A 56 -7.78 -5.87 4.34
CA PHE A 56 -6.57 -5.07 4.54
C PHE A 56 -6.58 -3.78 3.72
N SER A 57 -6.94 -3.86 2.44
CA SER A 57 -7.00 -2.70 1.54
C SER A 57 -8.02 -1.66 1.99
N ILE A 58 -9.20 -2.11 2.45
CA ILE A 58 -10.26 -1.24 2.99
C ILE A 58 -9.80 -0.54 4.28
N ASP A 59 -9.16 -1.27 5.20
CA ASP A 59 -8.62 -0.72 6.44
C ASP A 59 -7.53 0.34 6.16
N ALA A 60 -6.58 0.00 5.28
CA ALA A 60 -5.52 0.90 4.84
C ALA A 60 -6.08 2.19 4.24
N GLN A 61 -7.03 2.09 3.31
CA GLN A 61 -7.65 3.27 2.69
C GLN A 61 -8.45 4.11 3.68
N GLY A 62 -9.14 3.46 4.63
CA GLY A 62 -9.82 4.14 5.72
C GLY A 62 -8.84 4.95 6.57
N SER A 63 -7.72 4.34 6.94
CA SER A 63 -6.62 4.97 7.69
C SER A 63 -6.01 6.14 6.93
N ILE A 64 -5.66 5.95 5.66
CA ILE A 64 -5.12 7.01 4.78
C ILE A 64 -6.08 8.21 4.70
N ALA A 65 -7.38 7.96 4.49
CA ALA A 65 -8.35 9.02 4.26
C ALA A 65 -8.73 9.80 5.54
N THR A 66 -8.66 9.17 6.71
CA THR A 66 -9.15 9.76 7.97
C THR A 66 -8.05 10.12 8.96
N GLY A 67 -6.84 9.56 8.78
CA GLY A 67 -5.74 9.63 9.73
C GLY A 67 -5.94 8.74 10.95
N TRP A 68 -6.98 7.90 11.01
CA TRP A 68 -7.17 6.95 12.10
C TRP A 68 -6.21 5.77 11.99
N PRO A 69 -5.75 5.20 13.11
CA PRO A 69 -4.89 4.02 13.08
C PRO A 69 -5.57 2.84 12.35
N SER A 70 -4.77 2.11 11.57
CA SER A 70 -5.17 0.83 10.99
C SER A 70 -5.47 -0.21 12.08
N LEU A 71 -6.40 -1.11 11.79
CA LEU A 71 -6.77 -2.22 12.66
C LEU A 71 -6.04 -3.51 12.31
N ILE A 72 -5.47 -3.60 11.10
CA ILE A 72 -4.64 -4.73 10.65
C ILE A 72 -3.19 -4.24 10.57
N HIS A 73 -2.31 -4.81 11.39
CA HIS A 73 -0.88 -4.51 11.37
C HIS A 73 -0.15 -5.47 10.43
N ALA A 74 0.77 -4.94 9.62
CA ALA A 74 1.48 -5.73 8.63
C ALA A 74 2.41 -6.78 9.26
N GLU A 75 2.96 -6.53 10.45
CA GLU A 75 3.79 -7.49 11.18
C GLU A 75 3.05 -8.74 11.65
N ASP A 76 1.72 -8.68 11.77
CA ASP A 76 0.89 -9.80 12.23
C ASP A 76 0.45 -10.72 11.08
N ILE A 77 0.72 -10.32 9.82
CA ILE A 77 0.26 -11.02 8.62
C ILE A 77 1.18 -12.21 8.31
N MET A 78 0.61 -13.40 8.31
CA MET A 78 1.25 -14.67 7.93
C MET A 78 0.52 -15.32 6.73
N THR A 79 -0.19 -14.53 5.94
CA THR A 79 -0.83 -14.92 4.69
C THR A 79 -0.04 -14.33 3.51
N ARG A 80 0.26 -15.16 2.49
CA ARG A 80 0.96 -14.76 1.27
C ARG A 80 0.13 -13.76 0.48
N LEU A 81 0.79 -12.95 -0.35
CA LEU A 81 0.11 -12.04 -1.28
C LEU A 81 -0.79 -12.83 -2.26
N PRO A 82 -1.85 -12.23 -2.80
CA PRO A 82 -2.71 -12.92 -3.77
C PRO A 82 -1.96 -13.33 -5.04
N ALA A 83 -2.42 -14.41 -5.65
CA ALA A 83 -2.01 -14.87 -6.97
C ALA A 83 -2.42 -13.88 -8.07
N SER A 84 -1.82 -14.02 -9.25
CA SER A 84 -2.24 -13.26 -10.44
C SER A 84 -3.73 -13.48 -10.78
N GLU A 85 -4.34 -12.51 -11.47
CA GLU A 85 -5.74 -12.66 -11.92
C GLU A 85 -5.88 -13.81 -12.91
N GLU A 86 -4.86 -14.03 -13.73
CA GLU A 86 -4.80 -15.10 -14.71
C GLU A 86 -4.77 -16.48 -14.04
N ALA A 87 -3.94 -16.65 -13.00
CA ALA A 87 -3.88 -17.89 -12.22
C ALA A 87 -5.19 -18.15 -11.49
N PHE A 88 -5.76 -17.13 -10.83
CA PHE A 88 -7.04 -17.26 -10.13
C PHE A 88 -8.19 -17.61 -11.07
N ALA A 89 -8.32 -16.91 -12.20
CA ALA A 89 -9.38 -17.15 -13.18
C ALA A 89 -9.27 -18.52 -13.87
N SER A 90 -8.07 -19.09 -13.97
CA SER A 90 -7.82 -20.40 -14.58
C SER A 90 -7.75 -21.55 -13.57
N GLY A 91 -7.87 -21.26 -12.27
CA GLY A 91 -7.71 -22.26 -11.19
C GLY A 91 -6.31 -22.87 -11.14
N GLN A 92 -5.30 -22.18 -11.68
CA GLN A 92 -3.92 -22.66 -11.72
C GLN A 92 -3.18 -22.23 -10.47
N GLU A 93 -2.62 -23.19 -9.74
CA GLU A 93 -1.85 -22.89 -8.54
C GLU A 93 -0.63 -22.02 -8.83
N GLU A 94 -0.60 -20.85 -8.19
CA GLU A 94 0.53 -19.93 -8.22
C GLU A 94 1.05 -19.73 -6.79
N GLN A 95 2.35 -19.91 -6.60
CA GLN A 95 3.02 -19.63 -5.35
C GLN A 95 3.50 -18.17 -5.34
N THR A 96 3.04 -17.42 -4.35
CA THR A 96 3.21 -15.97 -4.25
C THR A 96 4.06 -15.59 -3.03
N PRO A 97 4.78 -14.46 -3.06
CA PRO A 97 5.60 -14.05 -1.93
C PRO A 97 4.76 -13.52 -0.75
N TYR A 98 5.37 -13.47 0.43
CA TYR A 98 4.87 -12.65 1.53
C TYR A 98 5.07 -11.15 1.25
N LEU A 99 4.36 -10.30 1.98
CA LEU A 99 4.45 -8.85 1.82
C LEU A 99 5.89 -8.33 2.00
N ASP A 100 6.59 -8.82 3.01
CA ASP A 100 7.96 -8.41 3.32
C ASP A 100 8.98 -8.91 2.27
N GLU A 101 8.74 -10.08 1.67
CA GLU A 101 9.50 -10.59 0.54
C GLU A 101 9.31 -9.73 -0.71
N ALA A 102 8.06 -9.32 -1.01
CA ALA A 102 7.77 -8.43 -2.13
C ALA A 102 8.42 -7.05 -1.95
N LEU A 103 8.41 -6.51 -0.72
CA LEU A 103 9.13 -5.27 -0.37
C LEU A 103 10.66 -5.38 -0.53
N ARG A 104 11.20 -6.60 -0.51
CA ARG A 104 12.62 -6.91 -0.78
C ARG A 104 12.89 -7.28 -2.25
N GLY A 105 11.91 -7.17 -3.13
CA GLY A 105 12.06 -7.38 -4.57
C GLY A 105 11.62 -8.74 -5.09
N ALA A 106 10.92 -9.56 -4.30
CA ALA A 106 10.25 -10.74 -4.84
C ALA A 106 9.18 -10.34 -5.88
N PRO A 107 8.98 -11.13 -6.95
CA PRO A 107 8.03 -10.79 -8.01
C PRO A 107 6.59 -10.83 -7.50
N TYR A 108 5.76 -9.89 -7.93
CA TYR A 108 4.36 -9.78 -7.53
C TYR A 108 3.44 -9.39 -8.69
N GLY A 109 2.17 -9.82 -8.60
CA GLY A 109 1.14 -9.57 -9.60
C GLY A 109 0.42 -8.20 -9.48
N GLY A 110 -0.59 -8.02 -10.35
CA GLY A 110 -1.46 -6.84 -10.43
C GLY A 110 -2.05 -6.41 -9.09
N PHE A 111 -2.86 -7.28 -8.51
CA PHE A 111 -3.58 -7.00 -7.27
C PHE A 111 -2.61 -6.70 -6.12
N SER A 112 -1.55 -7.50 -5.99
CA SER A 112 -0.48 -7.34 -5.00
C SER A 112 0.22 -5.99 -5.06
N ALA A 113 0.41 -5.41 -6.25
CA ALA A 113 1.00 -4.07 -6.39
C ALA A 113 0.19 -2.99 -5.65
N SER A 114 -1.14 -3.06 -5.72
CA SER A 114 -2.02 -2.11 -5.05
C SER A 114 -1.98 -2.26 -3.52
N LEU A 115 -1.85 -3.51 -3.03
CA LEU A 115 -1.76 -3.82 -1.61
C LEU A 115 -0.45 -3.31 -1.01
N ILE A 116 0.66 -3.54 -1.71
CA ILE A 116 1.99 -3.05 -1.32
C ILE A 116 2.00 -1.53 -1.24
N LEU A 117 1.38 -0.85 -2.22
CA LEU A 117 1.31 0.61 -2.23
C LEU A 117 0.41 1.14 -1.10
N ASN A 118 -0.73 0.51 -0.85
CA ASN A 118 -1.60 0.86 0.28
C ASN A 118 -0.87 0.69 1.62
N HIS A 119 -0.07 -0.37 1.78
CA HIS A 119 0.75 -0.59 2.97
C HIS A 119 1.74 0.56 3.19
N ILE A 120 2.54 0.91 2.16
CA ILE A 120 3.54 1.97 2.29
C ILE A 120 2.90 3.33 2.50
N LEU A 121 1.83 3.65 1.76
CA LEU A 121 1.13 4.92 1.93
C LEU A 121 0.51 5.02 3.34
N THR A 122 -0.05 3.95 3.88
CA THR A 122 -0.55 3.91 5.27
C THR A 122 0.56 4.19 6.29
N ALA A 123 1.74 3.59 6.10
CA ALA A 123 2.89 3.81 6.96
C ALA A 123 3.41 5.26 6.87
N ILE A 124 3.43 5.84 5.66
CA ILE A 124 3.77 7.26 5.44
C ILE A 124 2.76 8.17 6.10
N MET A 125 1.46 7.96 5.90
CA MET A 125 0.42 8.78 6.53
C MET A 125 0.47 8.70 8.05
N SER A 126 0.77 7.52 8.60
CA SER A 126 1.01 7.35 10.04
C SER A 126 2.23 8.14 10.52
N HIS A 127 3.31 8.17 9.74
CA HIS A 127 4.49 8.99 10.02
C HIS A 127 4.20 10.49 9.95
N VAL A 128 3.36 10.93 9.00
CA VAL A 128 2.93 12.32 8.84
C VAL A 128 2.06 12.76 10.02
N HIS A 129 1.06 11.95 10.41
CA HIS A 129 0.07 12.36 11.40
C HIS A 129 0.44 12.07 12.86
N LEU A 130 1.33 11.11 13.13
CA LEU A 130 1.61 10.60 14.47
C LEU A 130 3.05 10.88 14.92
N ILE A 131 3.50 12.13 14.76
CA ILE A 131 4.79 12.61 15.30
C ILE A 131 4.65 12.78 16.82
N LYS A 132 5.47 12.07 17.58
CA LYS A 132 5.45 12.11 19.05
C LYS A 132 6.53 13.05 19.59
N PRO A 133 6.36 13.64 20.79
CA PRO A 133 7.42 14.41 21.46
C PRO A 133 8.69 13.57 21.71
N SER A 134 8.54 12.26 21.89
CA SER A 134 9.65 11.31 22.03
C SER A 134 10.37 11.00 20.72
N ASP A 135 9.94 11.57 19.59
CA ASP A 135 10.52 11.22 18.29
C ASP A 135 11.83 11.97 17.95
N HIS A 136 12.20 12.95 18.79
CA HIS A 136 13.43 13.74 18.65
C HIS A 136 13.69 14.25 17.23
N PRO A 137 12.75 14.99 16.62
CA PRO A 137 12.88 15.49 15.25
C PRO A 137 14.05 16.47 15.05
N GLU A 138 14.57 17.06 16.13
CA GLU A 138 15.76 17.90 16.15
C GLU A 138 17.07 17.13 15.89
N ASP A 139 17.10 15.82 16.21
CA ASP A 139 18.27 14.97 15.99
C ASP A 139 18.17 14.25 14.64
N VAL A 140 18.75 14.86 13.61
CA VAL A 140 18.79 14.30 12.24
C VAL A 140 19.45 12.93 12.20
N MET A 141 20.46 12.69 13.04
CA MET A 141 21.27 11.49 12.97
C MET A 141 20.58 10.33 13.68
N ASN A 142 20.14 10.52 14.93
CA ASN A 142 19.64 9.43 15.78
C ASN A 142 18.16 9.56 16.17
N GLY A 143 17.49 10.66 15.82
CA GLY A 143 16.07 10.86 16.11
C GLY A 143 15.21 9.76 15.50
N THR A 144 14.25 9.24 16.28
CA THR A 144 13.38 8.15 15.80
C THR A 144 12.49 8.60 14.66
N PHE A 145 12.15 9.90 14.57
CA PHE A 145 11.50 10.50 13.41
C PHE A 145 12.31 10.24 12.14
N TRP A 146 13.59 10.65 12.12
CA TRP A 146 14.46 10.55 10.96
C TRP A 146 14.85 9.11 10.64
N ASN A 147 15.00 8.25 11.65
CA ASN A 147 15.17 6.81 11.43
C ASN A 147 13.96 6.20 10.72
N ARG A 148 12.74 6.55 11.14
CA ARG A 148 11.50 6.10 10.48
C ARG A 148 11.38 6.68 9.07
N HIS A 149 11.69 7.95 8.90
CA HIS A 149 11.68 8.64 7.61
C HIS A 149 12.58 7.95 6.59
N ARG A 150 13.86 7.72 6.95
CA ARG A 150 14.82 7.00 6.10
C ARG A 150 14.38 5.58 5.78
N ARG A 151 13.76 4.87 6.73
CA ARG A 151 13.22 3.53 6.49
C ARG A 151 12.13 3.56 5.40
N LEU A 152 11.21 4.51 5.48
CA LEU A 152 10.13 4.66 4.48
C LEU A 152 10.69 5.10 3.12
N ASP A 153 11.65 6.01 3.10
CA ASP A 153 12.32 6.46 1.88
C ASP A 153 13.08 5.32 1.17
N ASN A 154 13.79 4.49 1.95
CA ASN A 154 14.44 3.28 1.44
C ASN A 154 13.41 2.29 0.88
N GLN A 155 12.25 2.12 1.53
CA GLN A 155 11.19 1.25 1.01
C GLN A 155 10.62 1.78 -0.31
N LEU A 156 10.40 3.09 -0.45
CA LEU A 156 9.99 3.70 -1.72
C LEU A 156 11.06 3.49 -2.81
N SER A 157 12.34 3.68 -2.48
CA SER A 157 13.44 3.43 -3.40
C SER A 157 13.49 1.96 -3.86
N CYS A 158 13.29 1.00 -2.95
CA CYS A 158 13.18 -0.41 -3.28
C CYS A 158 11.98 -0.70 -4.18
N LEU A 159 10.80 -0.14 -3.88
CA LEU A 159 9.62 -0.30 -4.74
C LEU A 159 9.87 0.20 -6.15
N PHE A 160 10.51 1.35 -6.29
CA PHE A 160 10.82 1.92 -7.60
C PHE A 160 11.80 1.02 -8.37
N MET A 161 12.87 0.57 -7.71
CA MET A 161 13.91 -0.26 -8.33
C MET A 161 13.39 -1.64 -8.75
N PHE A 162 12.53 -2.26 -7.93
CA PHE A 162 11.97 -3.59 -8.18
C PHE A 162 10.59 -3.56 -8.82
N MET A 163 10.10 -2.40 -9.26
CA MET A 163 8.80 -2.28 -9.91
C MET A 163 8.74 -3.23 -11.13
N PRO A 164 7.76 -4.16 -11.19
CA PRO A 164 7.60 -5.06 -12.32
C PRO A 164 7.38 -4.32 -13.64
N ASP A 165 7.90 -4.87 -14.74
CA ASP A 165 7.90 -4.25 -16.06
C ASP A 165 6.51 -3.79 -16.51
N ARG A 166 5.45 -4.56 -16.20
CA ARG A 166 4.04 -4.24 -16.53
C ARG A 166 3.52 -2.96 -15.88
N PHE A 167 4.17 -2.45 -14.85
CA PHE A 167 3.80 -1.20 -14.18
C PHE A 167 4.69 -0.02 -14.57
N ARG A 168 5.78 -0.25 -15.30
CA ARG A 168 6.70 0.82 -15.66
C ARG A 168 6.09 1.72 -16.73
N LEU A 169 6.24 3.03 -16.52
CA LEU A 169 5.88 4.06 -17.49
C LEU A 169 7.15 4.53 -18.23
N PRO A 170 7.03 4.97 -19.50
CA PRO A 170 5.80 5.20 -20.26
C PRO A 170 5.21 3.97 -20.98
N ASP A 171 5.90 2.82 -20.94
CA ASP A 171 5.55 1.65 -21.76
C ASP A 171 4.13 1.12 -21.50
N ASN A 172 3.67 1.18 -20.24
CA ASN A 172 2.36 0.66 -19.84
C ASN A 172 1.33 1.75 -19.54
N LEU A 173 1.46 2.94 -20.14
CA LEU A 173 0.56 4.09 -19.92
C LEU A 173 -0.93 3.78 -20.20
N ARG A 174 -1.21 2.74 -20.99
CA ARG A 174 -2.59 2.33 -21.32
C ARG A 174 -3.23 1.49 -20.21
N ASP A 175 -2.44 0.92 -19.32
CA ASP A 175 -2.94 0.15 -18.18
C ASP A 175 -3.35 1.14 -17.07
N PRO A 176 -4.66 1.18 -16.68
CA PRO A 176 -5.11 2.01 -15.58
C PRO A 176 -4.40 1.67 -14.25
N LEU A 177 -4.05 0.40 -14.04
CA LEU A 177 -3.36 -0.02 -12.82
C LEU A 177 -1.92 0.50 -12.81
N ALA A 178 -1.17 0.38 -13.91
CA ALA A 178 0.16 0.98 -14.02
C ALA A 178 0.12 2.50 -13.75
N THR A 179 -0.85 3.20 -14.35
CA THR A 179 -1.06 4.64 -14.11
C THR A 179 -1.36 4.92 -12.62
N TYR A 180 -2.27 4.16 -12.03
CA TYR A 180 -2.64 4.29 -10.62
C TYR A 180 -1.45 4.08 -9.67
N ILE A 181 -0.66 3.03 -9.90
CA ILE A 181 0.52 2.70 -9.09
C ILE A 181 1.55 3.84 -9.16
N ASN A 182 1.87 4.35 -10.35
CA ASN A 182 2.86 5.42 -10.49
C ASN A 182 2.37 6.75 -9.88
N LEU A 183 1.11 7.12 -10.09
CA LEU A 183 0.54 8.33 -9.49
C LEU A 183 0.59 8.28 -7.95
N ASN A 184 0.18 7.15 -7.36
CA ASN A 184 0.19 6.99 -5.91
C ASN A 184 1.61 6.80 -5.35
N PHE A 185 2.55 6.23 -6.12
CA PHE A 185 3.96 6.20 -5.76
C PHE A 185 4.53 7.61 -5.62
N HIS A 186 4.35 8.47 -6.63
CA HIS A 186 4.82 9.86 -6.55
C HIS A 186 4.07 10.66 -5.48
N ALA A 187 2.78 10.41 -5.26
CA ALA A 187 2.04 11.01 -4.15
C ALA A 187 2.64 10.60 -2.78
N SER A 188 3.07 9.34 -2.65
CA SER A 188 3.75 8.84 -1.43
C SER A 188 5.07 9.57 -1.18
N VAL A 189 5.89 9.75 -2.23
CA VAL A 189 7.12 10.56 -2.18
C VAL A 189 6.80 12.00 -1.72
N ILE A 190 5.73 12.59 -2.27
CA ILE A 190 5.28 13.94 -1.88
C ILE A 190 4.91 14.00 -0.40
N CYS A 191 4.04 13.11 0.06
CA CYS A 191 3.61 13.10 1.47
C CYS A 191 4.80 12.92 2.42
N LEU A 192 5.73 12.03 2.10
CA LEU A 192 6.91 11.76 2.92
C LEU A 192 7.83 12.98 3.02
N HIS A 193 8.27 13.54 1.89
CA HIS A 193 9.22 14.67 1.94
C HIS A 193 8.59 16.00 2.33
N HIS A 194 7.27 16.14 2.20
CA HIS A 194 6.57 17.32 2.71
C HIS A 194 6.65 17.42 4.24
N VAL A 195 6.41 16.32 4.96
CA VAL A 195 6.54 16.33 6.43
C VAL A 195 8.00 16.50 6.88
N ALA A 196 8.98 15.98 6.11
CA ALA A 196 10.39 16.28 6.37
C ALA A 196 10.69 17.77 6.24
N LEU A 197 10.17 18.44 5.21
CA LEU A 197 10.35 19.88 5.06
C LEU A 197 9.76 20.68 6.22
N GLU A 198 8.51 20.40 6.59
CA GLU A 198 7.88 21.06 7.74
C GLU A 198 8.70 20.85 9.02
N THR A 199 9.26 19.66 9.19
CA THR A 199 10.10 19.30 10.34
C THR A 199 11.45 20.03 10.31
N ILE A 200 12.09 20.14 9.14
CA ILE A 200 13.34 20.89 8.94
C ILE A 200 13.14 22.37 9.26
N GLU A 201 12.07 22.97 8.74
CA GLU A 201 11.77 24.39 8.95
C GLU A 201 11.43 24.67 10.41
N LYS A 202 10.63 23.82 11.05
CA LYS A 202 10.25 23.96 12.46
C LYS A 202 11.44 23.87 13.42
N ASN A 203 12.41 23.00 13.13
CA ASN A 203 13.59 22.79 13.98
C ASN A 203 14.83 23.55 13.51
N GLN A 204 14.73 24.39 12.46
CA GLN A 204 15.82 25.20 11.91
C GLN A 204 17.06 24.35 11.57
N LEU A 205 16.83 23.20 10.94
CA LEU A 205 17.89 22.28 10.52
C LEU A 205 18.61 22.80 9.27
N ASP A 206 19.70 22.13 8.88
CA ASP A 206 20.57 22.58 7.79
C ASP A 206 19.84 22.78 6.45
N ASP A 207 20.19 23.87 5.76
CA ASP A 207 19.61 24.26 4.47
C ASP A 207 19.90 23.23 3.36
N SER A 208 20.94 22.41 3.51
CA SER A 208 21.24 21.31 2.58
C SER A 208 20.09 20.30 2.53
N LEU A 209 19.62 19.85 3.70
CA LEU A 209 18.51 18.90 3.86
C LEU A 209 17.21 19.45 3.26
N ARG A 210 16.99 20.76 3.43
CA ARG A 210 15.86 21.47 2.85
C ARG A 210 15.89 21.42 1.33
N LYS A 211 17.03 21.71 0.72
CA LYS A 211 17.22 21.68 -0.74
C LYS A 211 17.02 20.28 -1.32
N ASP A 212 17.53 19.26 -0.65
CA ASP A 212 17.38 17.87 -1.07
C ASP A 212 15.90 17.44 -1.06
N SER A 213 15.19 17.73 0.04
CA SER A 213 13.76 17.42 0.15
C SER A 213 12.92 18.19 -0.87
N LEU A 214 13.23 19.47 -1.15
CA LEU A 214 12.58 20.25 -2.19
C LEU A 214 12.81 19.68 -3.60
N CYS A 215 14.01 19.19 -3.88
CA CYS A 215 14.35 18.56 -5.16
C CYS A 215 13.47 17.32 -5.39
N LEU A 216 13.37 16.44 -4.39
CA LEU A 216 12.56 15.22 -4.46
C LEU A 216 11.08 15.53 -4.66
N LEU A 217 10.54 16.50 -3.92
CA LEU A 217 9.16 16.96 -4.09
C LEU A 217 8.88 17.50 -5.48
N LYS A 218 9.78 18.35 -5.99
CA LYS A 218 9.65 18.94 -7.32
C LYS A 218 9.64 17.85 -8.39
N ASN A 219 10.59 16.92 -8.34
CA ASN A 219 10.68 15.82 -9.30
C ASN A 219 9.40 14.96 -9.26
N ALA A 220 8.93 14.58 -8.06
CA ALA A 220 7.70 13.79 -7.92
C ALA A 220 6.46 14.53 -8.46
N ALA A 221 6.35 15.84 -8.20
CA ALA A 221 5.25 16.65 -8.73
C ALA A 221 5.30 16.79 -10.26
N GLU A 222 6.49 16.96 -10.83
CA GLU A 222 6.70 17.01 -12.28
C GLU A 222 6.30 15.68 -12.95
N GLU A 223 6.64 14.54 -12.34
CA GLU A 223 6.22 13.22 -12.82
C GLU A 223 4.70 13.02 -12.75
N ILE A 224 4.03 13.41 -11.66
CA ILE A 224 2.56 13.39 -11.59
C ILE A 224 1.96 14.23 -12.73
N VAL A 225 2.45 15.45 -12.93
CA VAL A 225 1.97 16.33 -14.02
C VAL A 225 2.23 15.69 -15.38
N SER A 226 3.38 15.06 -15.59
CA SER A 226 3.73 14.34 -16.81
C SER A 226 2.74 13.20 -17.08
N ILE A 227 2.53 12.31 -16.11
CA ILE A 227 1.60 11.18 -16.21
C ILE A 227 0.17 11.66 -16.47
N VAL A 228 -0.29 12.69 -15.75
CA VAL A 228 -1.63 13.26 -15.94
C VAL A 228 -1.76 13.88 -17.33
N LYS A 229 -0.76 14.61 -17.83
CA LYS A 229 -0.79 15.17 -19.19
C LYS A 229 -0.86 14.06 -20.24
N MET A 230 -0.04 13.02 -20.10
CA MET A 230 -0.01 11.89 -21.02
C MET A 230 -1.33 11.08 -21.03
N THR A 231 -2.09 11.11 -19.92
CA THR A 231 -3.36 10.38 -19.78
C THR A 231 -4.61 11.25 -19.98
N SER A 232 -4.52 12.57 -19.88
CA SER A 232 -5.65 13.52 -19.90
C SER A 232 -6.45 13.52 -21.22
N HIS A 233 -5.82 13.19 -22.35
CA HIS A 233 -6.50 12.98 -23.63
C HIS A 233 -7.43 11.74 -23.65
N ARG A 234 -7.50 10.98 -22.54
CA ARG A 234 -8.20 9.70 -22.42
C ARG A 234 -9.07 9.67 -21.16
N SER A 235 -10.03 10.60 -21.08
CA SER A 235 -10.84 10.95 -19.89
C SER A 235 -11.50 9.78 -19.13
N SER A 236 -11.72 8.62 -19.76
CA SER A 236 -12.27 7.42 -19.10
C SER A 236 -11.28 6.68 -18.20
N LEU A 237 -9.97 6.80 -18.44
CA LEU A 237 -8.91 6.13 -17.67
C LEU A 237 -8.66 6.81 -16.33
N PHE A 238 -8.76 8.15 -16.27
CA PHE A 238 -8.54 8.93 -15.05
C PHE A 238 -9.61 8.64 -13.98
N VAL A 239 -10.88 8.58 -14.39
CA VAL A 239 -11.99 8.22 -13.50
C VAL A 239 -11.88 6.76 -13.03
N ARG A 240 -11.36 5.86 -13.88
CA ARG A 240 -11.15 4.44 -13.52
C ARG A 240 -9.94 4.21 -12.63
N ALA A 241 -8.83 4.94 -12.83
CA ALA A 241 -7.65 4.88 -11.96
C ALA A 241 -8.01 5.34 -10.54
N LEU A 242 -8.79 6.43 -10.40
CA LEU A 242 -9.28 6.88 -9.09
C LEU A 242 -10.32 5.95 -8.45
N ARG A 243 -11.05 5.16 -9.26
CA ARG A 243 -12.03 4.15 -8.79
C ARG A 243 -11.45 2.74 -8.66
N TYR A 244 -10.18 2.51 -9.01
CA TYR A 244 -9.60 1.18 -9.12
C TYR A 244 -9.70 0.34 -7.82
N PRO A 245 -9.59 0.92 -6.61
CA PRO A 245 -9.90 0.19 -5.37
C PRO A 245 -11.31 -0.43 -5.32
N SER A 246 -12.30 0.25 -5.92
CA SER A 246 -13.68 -0.22 -6.00
C SER A 246 -13.90 -1.20 -7.15
N ALA A 247 -13.06 -1.19 -8.18
CA ALA A 247 -13.21 -2.09 -9.33
C ALA A 247 -12.95 -3.55 -8.93
N TYR A 248 -12.03 -3.82 -8.00
CA TYR A 248 -11.83 -5.16 -7.45
C TYR A 248 -13.03 -5.68 -6.64
N LEU A 249 -13.87 -4.80 -6.09
CA LEU A 249 -15.13 -5.19 -5.46
C LEU A 249 -16.22 -5.49 -6.50
N ASP A 250 -16.26 -4.75 -7.62
CA ASP A 250 -17.25 -4.96 -8.70
C ASP A 250 -17.05 -6.26 -9.49
N TYR A 251 -15.83 -6.80 -9.57
CA TYR A 251 -15.56 -8.10 -10.21
C TYR A 251 -15.84 -9.31 -9.31
N SER A 252 -16.18 -9.11 -8.03
CA SER A 252 -16.53 -10.20 -7.09
C SER A 252 -18.04 -10.47 -6.96
N VAL A 253 -18.87 -9.77 -7.75
CA VAL A 253 -20.35 -9.84 -7.66
C VAL A 253 -21.02 -10.09 -9.02
N ASN A 254 -20.33 -10.67 -10.01
CA ASN A 254 -20.97 -11.19 -11.23
C ASN A 254 -20.50 -12.61 -11.55
#